data_AF-A0AAV3UPW1-F1
#
_entry.id   AF-A0AAV3UPW1-F1
#
_cell.length_a   1.000
_cell.length_b   1.000
_cell.length_c   1.000
_cell.angle_alpha   90.00
_cell.angle_beta   90.00
_cell.angle_gamma   90.00
#
_symmetry.space_group_name_H-M   'P 1'
#
loop_
_entity.id
_entity.type
_entity.pdbx_description
1 polymer ?
#
loop_
_entity_poly.entity_id
_entity_poly.type
_entity_poly.pdbx_seq_one_letter_code
_entity_poly.pdbx_strand_id
1 'polypeptide(L)'
;MTRTSTSITPEEIENTFERCPDCGTYAVQITDSHYCNSRFTSNLTDAERDQRIAADSYPADETVAIVDQFVGDAFAYHELDADDDPHCTLQTDNPLAYCTRKEAQDDQYAPCQSCQRLREKREVDQ
;
A
#
# COMPACT_ATOMS: atom_id res chain seq x y z
N MET A 1 -8.61 -20.94 -35.79
CA MET A 1 -8.96 -19.56 -35.39
C MET A 1 -7.67 -18.78 -35.30
N THR A 2 -7.38 -17.95 -36.30
CA THR A 2 -6.22 -17.04 -36.32
C THR A 2 -6.52 -15.87 -35.40
N ARG A 3 -5.78 -15.74 -34.28
CA ARG A 3 -5.84 -14.55 -33.43
C ARG A 3 -5.19 -13.39 -34.20
N THR A 4 -6.01 -12.43 -34.60
CA THR A 4 -5.54 -11.13 -35.08
C THR A 4 -4.94 -10.39 -33.88
N SER A 5 -3.61 -10.31 -33.80
CA SER A 5 -2.95 -9.46 -32.81
C SER A 5 -3.05 -8.02 -33.28
N THR A 6 -4.03 -7.28 -32.76
CA THR A 6 -4.05 -5.82 -32.88
C THR A 6 -2.85 -5.28 -32.09
N SER A 7 -1.93 -4.61 -32.78
CA SER A 7 -0.81 -3.93 -32.12
C SER A 7 -1.35 -2.77 -31.29
N ILE A 8 -1.17 -2.83 -29.97
CA ILE A 8 -1.50 -1.73 -29.06
C ILE A 8 -0.51 -0.59 -29.32
N THR A 9 -1.00 0.63 -29.50
CA THR A 9 -0.16 1.82 -29.71
C THR A 9 0.44 2.30 -28.38
N PRO A 10 1.59 3.02 -28.39
CA PRO A 10 2.19 3.55 -27.16
C PRO A 10 1.24 4.44 -26.35
N GLU A 11 0.40 5.25 -27.00
CA GLU A 11 -0.61 6.08 -26.34
C GLU A 11 -1.72 5.24 -25.68
N GLU A 12 -2.12 4.11 -26.29
CA GLU A 12 -3.05 3.18 -25.65
C GLU A 12 -2.40 2.46 -24.45
N ILE A 13 -1.08 2.23 -24.48
CA ILE A 13 -0.36 1.68 -23.33
C ILE A 13 -0.32 2.71 -22.18
N GLU A 14 0.00 3.97 -22.44
CA GLU A 14 0.04 5.01 -21.39
C GLU A 14 -1.36 5.30 -20.81
N ASN A 15 -2.40 5.23 -21.64
CA ASN A 15 -3.79 5.37 -21.19
C ASN A 15 -4.39 4.09 -20.59
N THR A 16 -3.71 2.94 -20.66
CA THR A 16 -4.23 1.68 -20.10
C THR A 16 -3.34 1.15 -18.99
N PHE A 17 -2.10 1.62 -18.87
CA PHE A 17 -1.12 1.11 -17.92
C PHE A 17 -0.39 2.26 -17.23
N GLU A 18 -0.40 2.26 -15.90
CA GLU A 18 0.52 3.08 -15.12
C GLU A 18 1.86 2.36 -14.97
N ARG A 19 2.95 3.12 -15.06
CA ARG A 19 4.28 2.61 -14.78
C ARG A 19 4.57 2.82 -13.30
N CYS A 20 4.83 1.73 -12.58
CA CYS A 20 5.26 1.82 -11.19
C CYS A 20 6.55 2.67 -11.11
N PRO A 21 6.58 3.80 -10.37
CA PRO A 21 7.76 4.66 -10.29
C PRO A 21 8.97 3.97 -9.63
N ASP A 22 8.73 2.92 -8.85
CA ASP A 22 9.77 2.20 -8.10
C ASP A 22 10.42 1.04 -8.88
N CYS A 23 9.64 0.26 -9.63
CA CYS A 23 10.17 -0.93 -10.35
C CYS A 23 10.11 -0.79 -11.88
N GLY A 24 9.47 0.25 -12.39
CA GLY A 24 9.39 0.53 -13.82
C GLY A 24 8.52 -0.44 -14.64
N THR A 25 7.78 -1.34 -13.98
CA THR A 25 6.86 -2.29 -14.63
C THR A 25 5.56 -1.59 -15.03
N TYR A 26 5.09 -1.84 -16.25
CA TYR A 26 3.77 -1.41 -16.72
C TYR A 26 2.70 -2.29 -16.06
N ALA A 27 1.73 -1.67 -15.40
CA ALA A 27 0.58 -2.37 -14.86
C ALA A 27 -0.70 -1.65 -15.25
N VAL A 28 -1.77 -2.40 -15.53
CA VAL A 28 -3.05 -1.83 -15.98
C VAL A 28 -3.48 -0.74 -14.99
N GLN A 29 -3.90 0.41 -15.53
CA GLN A 29 -4.35 1.64 -14.86
C GLN A 29 -4.92 1.32 -13.48
N ILE A 30 -4.41 2.03 -12.46
CA ILE A 30 -4.72 1.85 -11.05
C ILE A 30 -6.22 1.59 -10.82
N THR A 31 -6.56 0.32 -10.68
CA THR A 31 -7.68 -0.22 -9.91
C THR A 31 -7.23 -1.55 -9.29
N ASP A 32 -6.31 -1.50 -8.32
CA ASP A 32 -5.99 -2.62 -7.41
C ASP A 32 -5.09 -3.77 -7.89
N SER A 33 -4.55 -3.77 -9.10
CA SER A 33 -3.94 -5.01 -9.65
C SER A 33 -2.40 -5.07 -9.68
N HIS A 34 -1.66 -3.99 -9.39
CA HIS A 34 -0.19 -4.05 -9.32
C HIS A 34 0.31 -4.15 -7.88
N TYR A 35 0.64 -5.37 -7.48
CA TYR A 35 1.48 -5.63 -6.32
C TYR A 35 2.95 -5.53 -6.74
N CYS A 36 3.60 -4.41 -6.41
CA CYS A 36 5.04 -4.25 -6.63
C CYS A 36 5.83 -5.17 -5.68
N ASN A 37 5.94 -6.44 -6.06
CA ASN A 37 6.55 -7.50 -5.25
C ASN A 37 8.07 -7.32 -5.06
N SER A 38 8.69 -6.32 -5.70
CA SER A 38 10.13 -6.05 -5.57
C SER A 38 10.51 -5.22 -4.33
N ARG A 39 9.54 -4.76 -3.53
CA ARG A 39 9.78 -4.05 -2.26
C ARG A 39 9.03 -4.60 -1.04
N PHE A 40 8.25 -5.66 -1.19
CA PHE A 40 7.69 -6.37 -0.04
C PHE A 40 8.74 -7.33 0.53
N THR A 41 9.74 -6.76 1.19
CA THR A 41 10.45 -7.52 2.21
C THR A 41 9.48 -7.70 3.36
N SER A 42 8.92 -8.90 3.51
CA SER A 42 8.10 -9.28 4.66
C SER A 42 8.85 -9.17 6.00
N ASN A 43 10.17 -8.93 5.94
CA ASN A 43 11.01 -8.55 7.07
C ASN A 43 11.61 -7.16 6.79
N LEU A 44 10.91 -6.11 7.19
CA LEU A 44 11.51 -4.77 7.23
C LEU A 44 12.58 -4.74 8.33
N THR A 45 13.76 -4.26 7.99
CA THR A 45 14.76 -3.91 9.00
C THR A 45 14.25 -2.75 9.85
N ASP A 46 14.72 -2.64 11.09
CA ASP A 46 14.35 -1.55 11.99
C ASP A 46 14.62 -0.17 11.34
N ALA A 47 15.75 -0.04 10.64
CA ALA A 47 16.10 1.17 9.91
C ALA A 47 15.11 1.52 8.79
N GLU A 48 14.58 0.53 8.07
CA GLU A 48 13.56 0.75 7.04
C GLU A 48 12.22 1.16 7.67
N ARG A 49 11.86 0.60 8.83
CA ARG A 49 10.65 0.99 9.55
C ARG A 49 10.77 2.42 10.06
N ASP A 50 11.88 2.76 10.70
CA ASP A 50 12.17 4.13 11.16
C ASP A 50 12.12 5.14 10.01
N GLN A 51 12.72 4.80 8.85
CA GLN A 51 12.68 5.68 7.68
C GLN A 51 11.25 5.92 7.19
N ARG A 52 10.41 4.88 7.16
CA ARG A 52 9.01 4.99 6.71
C ARG A 52 8.16 5.75 7.73
N ILE A 53 8.35 5.50 9.02
CA ILE A 53 7.68 6.23 10.10
C ILE A 53 8.05 7.72 10.04
N ALA A 54 9.33 8.05 9.86
CA ALA A 54 9.79 9.43 9.76
C ALA A 54 9.29 10.16 8.49
N ALA A 55 9.00 9.41 7.42
CA ALA A 55 8.45 9.94 6.18
C ALA A 55 6.92 10.12 6.21
N ASP A 56 6.24 9.49 7.17
CA ASP A 56 4.79 9.56 7.30
C ASP A 56 4.35 10.91 7.86
N SER A 57 3.71 11.73 7.03
CA SER A 57 3.31 13.10 7.35
C SER A 57 1.86 13.23 7.80
N TYR A 58 1.12 12.11 7.83
CA TYR A 58 -0.31 12.10 8.14
C TYR A 58 -0.59 12.25 9.65
N PRO A 59 -1.79 12.73 10.05
CA PRO A 59 -2.10 13.09 11.43
C PRO A 59 -1.90 11.96 12.44
N ALA A 60 -1.14 12.22 13.50
CA ALA A 60 -0.72 11.19 14.45
C ALA A 60 -1.88 10.57 15.27
N ASP A 61 -3.03 11.25 15.35
CA ASP A 61 -4.21 10.88 16.11
C ASP A 61 -5.24 10.05 15.32
N GLU A 62 -5.05 9.87 14.01
CA GLU A 62 -5.93 9.00 13.22
C GLU A 62 -5.86 7.55 13.68
N THR A 63 -7.00 6.86 13.67
CA THR A 63 -7.09 5.44 13.97
C THR A 63 -6.60 4.60 12.80
N VAL A 64 -5.77 3.61 13.10
CA VAL A 64 -5.20 2.65 12.16
C VAL A 64 -5.42 1.22 12.69
N ALA A 65 -5.38 0.24 11.79
CA ALA A 65 -5.42 -1.17 12.16
C ALA A 65 -4.03 -1.82 12.04
N ILE A 66 -3.69 -2.67 12.98
CA ILE A 66 -2.55 -3.59 12.91
C ILE A 66 -3.07 -5.04 12.89
N VAL A 67 -2.38 -5.92 12.17
CA VAL A 67 -2.70 -7.35 12.21
C VAL A 67 -2.09 -7.93 13.47
N ASP A 68 -2.91 -8.50 14.35
CA ASP A 68 -2.46 -9.17 15.57
C ASP A 68 -1.83 -10.53 15.23
N GLN A 69 -0.57 -10.51 14.79
CA GLN A 69 0.21 -11.69 14.44
C GLN A 69 1.70 -11.49 14.77
N PHE A 70 2.40 -12.57 15.13
CA PHE A 70 3.81 -12.51 15.56
C PHE A 70 4.85 -12.61 14.41
N VAL A 71 4.43 -12.77 13.14
CA VAL A 71 5.35 -12.99 12.01
C VAL A 71 4.75 -12.53 10.66
N GLY A 72 5.55 -11.91 9.79
CA GLY A 72 5.17 -11.49 8.43
C GLY A 72 4.99 -9.97 8.29
N ASP A 73 4.04 -9.51 7.44
CA ASP A 73 3.60 -8.10 7.30
C ASP A 73 3.05 -7.48 8.61
N ALA A 74 3.16 -8.21 9.71
CA ALA A 74 2.93 -7.88 11.10
C ALA A 74 3.59 -6.61 11.63
N PHE A 75 4.41 -5.91 10.84
CA PHE A 75 5.00 -4.63 11.23
C PHE A 75 4.48 -3.47 10.38
N ALA A 76 3.34 -3.65 9.73
CA ALA A 76 2.63 -2.58 9.06
C ALA A 76 1.33 -2.23 9.80
N TYR A 77 1.03 -0.93 9.88
CA TYR A 77 -0.34 -0.47 10.17
C TYR A 77 -1.06 -0.07 8.88
N HIS A 78 -2.38 -0.22 8.89
CA HIS A 78 -3.27 -0.01 7.77
C HIS A 78 -4.21 1.16 8.06
N GLU A 79 -4.31 2.08 7.12
CA GLU A 79 -5.27 3.16 7.19
C GLU A 79 -6.68 2.64 6.90
N LEU A 80 -7.66 3.24 7.56
CA LEU A 80 -9.04 2.82 7.53
C LEU A 80 -9.91 3.81 6.76
N ASP A 81 -10.95 3.30 6.12
CA ASP A 81 -12.00 4.11 5.54
C ASP A 81 -13.09 4.47 6.59
N ALA A 82 -14.22 5.01 6.11
CA ALA A 82 -15.32 5.43 6.96
C ALA A 82 -16.12 4.26 7.58
N ASP A 83 -15.95 3.05 7.06
CA ASP A 83 -16.59 1.82 7.53
C ASP A 83 -15.65 1.00 8.42
N ASP A 84 -14.52 1.59 8.86
CA ASP A 84 -13.44 0.95 9.63
C ASP A 84 -12.74 -0.22 8.88
N ASP A 85 -12.85 -0.25 7.55
CA ASP A 85 -12.19 -1.24 6.71
C ASP A 85 -10.83 -0.71 6.20
N PRO A 86 -9.79 -1.56 6.07
CA PRO A 86 -8.52 -1.16 5.48
C PRO A 86 -8.69 -0.62 4.06
N HIS A 87 -8.10 0.55 3.78
CA HIS A 87 -8.11 1.13 2.44
C HIS A 87 -7.44 0.24 1.38
N CYS A 88 -6.45 -0.55 1.78
CA CYS A 88 -5.82 -1.54 0.91
C CYS A 88 -6.58 -2.87 0.96
N THR A 89 -6.42 -3.69 -0.07
CA THR A 89 -6.88 -5.09 -0.07
C THR A 89 -6.03 -5.96 0.87
N LEU A 90 -6.22 -5.79 2.18
CA LEU A 90 -5.60 -6.59 3.22
C LEU A 90 -6.27 -7.96 3.26
N GLN A 91 -5.53 -9.02 2.92
CA GLN A 91 -6.00 -10.39 3.04
C GLN A 91 -5.37 -11.03 4.28
N THR A 92 -6.15 -11.13 5.36
CA THR A 92 -5.72 -11.78 6.60
C THR A 92 -6.89 -12.50 7.25
N ASP A 93 -6.62 -13.69 7.78
CA ASP A 93 -7.55 -14.40 8.67
C ASP A 93 -7.32 -14.04 10.15
N ASN A 94 -6.27 -13.25 10.43
CA ASN A 94 -5.92 -12.82 11.78
C ASN A 94 -6.77 -11.61 12.21
N PRO A 95 -7.09 -11.49 13.51
CA PRO A 95 -7.83 -10.35 14.01
C PRO A 95 -7.04 -9.04 13.82
N LEU A 96 -7.79 -7.95 13.66
CA LEU A 96 -7.24 -6.60 13.65
C LEU A 96 -7.33 -6.00 15.04
N ALA A 97 -6.23 -5.38 15.48
CA ALA A 97 -6.23 -4.48 16.62
C ALA A 97 -6.20 -3.03 16.12
N TYR A 98 -6.88 -2.13 16.84
CA TYR A 98 -7.03 -0.73 16.47
C TYR A 98 -6.31 0.15 17.49
N CYS A 99 -5.51 1.08 16.99
CA CYS A 99 -4.79 2.05 17.80
C CYS A 99 -4.62 3.37 17.03
N THR A 100 -4.11 4.40 17.68
CA THR A 100 -3.71 5.61 16.97
C THR A 100 -2.48 5.34 16.11
N ARG A 101 -2.34 6.08 15.01
CA ARG A 101 -1.12 6.07 14.18
C ARG A 101 0.12 6.26 15.04
N LYS A 102 0.09 7.18 16.01
CA LYS A 102 1.21 7.40 16.92
C LYS A 102 1.57 6.16 17.73
N GLU A 103 0.59 5.48 18.32
CA GLU A 103 0.83 4.26 19.09
C GLU A 103 1.43 3.17 18.20
N ALA A 104 0.90 2.98 16.99
CA ALA A 104 1.46 2.03 16.02
C ALA A 104 2.93 2.36 15.68
N GLN A 105 3.24 3.63 15.41
CA GLN A 105 4.60 4.09 15.11
C GLN A 105 5.54 3.93 16.31
N ASP A 106 5.09 4.23 17.53
CA ASP A 106 5.86 4.06 18.77
C ASP A 106 6.18 2.55 19.01
N ASP A 107 5.27 1.65 18.62
CA ASP A 107 5.45 0.19 18.64
C ASP A 107 6.17 -0.35 17.39
N GLN A 108 6.80 0.51 16.59
CA GLN A 108 7.61 0.16 15.42
C GLN A 108 6.84 -0.46 14.25
N TYR A 109 5.53 -0.24 14.17
CA TYR A 109 4.78 -0.52 12.95
C TYR A 109 5.01 0.62 11.96
N ALA A 110 5.47 0.27 10.77
CA ALA A 110 5.62 1.21 9.65
C ALA A 110 4.29 1.39 8.91
N PRO A 111 4.08 2.50 8.19
CA PRO A 111 2.91 2.63 7.33
C PRO A 111 2.87 1.55 6.24
N CYS A 112 1.68 0.96 6.03
CA CYS A 112 1.41 0.15 4.85
C CYS A 112 1.59 1.00 3.58
N GLN A 113 2.55 0.61 2.74
CA GLN A 113 2.87 1.35 1.50
C GLN A 113 1.68 1.42 0.52
N SER A 114 0.83 0.38 0.49
CA SER A 114 -0.39 0.41 -0.32
C SER A 114 -1.40 1.42 0.22
N CYS A 115 -1.58 1.50 1.53
CA CYS A 115 -2.46 2.50 2.15
C CYS A 115 -1.97 3.93 1.85
N GLN A 116 -0.68 4.19 2.05
CA GLN A 116 -0.09 5.51 1.78
C GLN A 116 -0.25 5.92 0.30
N ARG A 117 0.07 5.03 -0.64
CA ARG A 117 -0.10 5.32 -2.08
C ARG A 117 -1.56 5.63 -2.44
N LEU A 118 -2.50 4.86 -1.88
CA LEU A 118 -3.93 5.10 -2.10
C LEU A 118 -4.37 6.45 -1.52
N ARG A 119 -3.84 6.84 -0.35
CA ARG A 119 -4.10 8.15 0.24
C ARG A 119 -3.52 9.28 -0.59
N GLU A 120 -2.26 9.20 -0.99
CA GLU A 120 -1.61 10.18 -1.85
C GLU A 120 -2.43 10.41 -3.13
N LYS A 121 -2.91 9.33 -3.75
CA LYS A 121 -3.79 9.43 -4.93
C LYS A 121 -5.09 10.17 -4.62
N ARG A 122 -5.78 9.82 -3.52
CA ARG A 122 -7.02 10.49 -3.10
C ARG A 122 -6.80 11.98 -2.81
N GLU A 123 -5.66 12.37 -2.26
CA GLU A 123 -5.34 13.76 -1.96
C GLU A 123 -4.96 14.57 -3.21
N VAL A 124 -4.39 13.92 -4.23
CA VAL A 124 -4.09 14.54 -5.54
C VAL A 124 -5.35 14.72 -6.40
N ASP A 125 -6.32 13.81 -6.29
CA ASP A 125 -7.59 13.84 -7.04
C ASP A 125 -8.62 14.84 -6.44
N GLN A 126 -8.27 15.54 -5.35
CA GLN A 126 -9.09 16.57 -4.66
C GLN A 126 -8.69 18.00 -5.04
#